data_AF-A0A5J4PZM6-F1
#
_entry.id   AF-A0A5J4PZM6-F1
#
_cell.length_a   1.000
_cell.length_b   1.000
_cell.length_c   1.000
_cell.angle_alpha   90.00
_cell.angle_beta   90.00
_cell.angle_gamma   90.00
#
_symmetry.space_group_name_H-M   'P 1'
#
loop_
_entity.id
_entity.type
_entity.pdbx_description
1 polymer ?
#
loop_
_entity_poly.entity_id
_entity_poly.type
_entity_poly.pdbx_seq_one_letter_code
_entity_poly.pdbx_strand_id
1 'polypeptide(L)'
;DLPPWKLVYYYFSKWKNDGTLEEINDVFRNQYRRQQGRDPSPSIRLIDSQSVKTTRVGGEETRSGRWEKGKRSQKPYYYRYE
;
A
#
# COMPACT_ATOMS: atom_id res chain seq x y z
N ASP A 1 -12.86 -18.25 -12.07
CA ASP A 1 -13.59 -17.01 -11.77
C ASP A 1 -12.93 -16.24 -10.65
N LEU A 2 -12.96 -14.90 -10.75
CA LEU A 2 -12.62 -14.02 -9.65
C LEU A 2 -13.90 -13.61 -8.90
N PRO A 3 -13.83 -13.36 -7.59
CA PRO A 3 -14.98 -12.89 -6.83
C PRO A 3 -15.47 -11.53 -7.37
N PRO A 4 -16.76 -11.19 -7.16
CA PRO A 4 -17.31 -9.89 -7.53
C PRO A 4 -16.48 -8.75 -6.92
N TRP A 5 -15.98 -7.85 -7.77
CA TRP A 5 -15.04 -6.79 -7.35
C TRP A 5 -15.60 -5.90 -6.22
N LYS A 6 -16.92 -5.70 -6.18
CA LYS A 6 -17.59 -4.92 -5.13
C LYS A 6 -17.41 -5.54 -3.75
N LEU A 7 -17.48 -6.86 -3.67
CA LEU A 7 -17.32 -7.60 -2.42
C LEU A 7 -15.85 -7.56 -1.96
N VAL A 8 -14.92 -7.74 -2.90
CA VAL A 8 -13.48 -7.61 -2.63
C VAL A 8 -13.17 -6.21 -2.09
N TYR A 9 -13.67 -5.17 -2.76
CA TYR A 9 -13.44 -3.79 -2.36
C TYR A 9 -14.08 -3.46 -1.01
N TYR A 10 -15.28 -4.01 -0.72
CA TYR A 10 -15.95 -3.84 0.56
C TYR A 10 -15.07 -4.32 1.73
N TYR A 11 -14.58 -5.57 1.66
CA TYR A 11 -13.72 -6.11 2.71
C TYR A 11 -12.38 -5.39 2.79
N PHE A 12 -11.76 -5.09 1.64
CA PHE A 12 -10.52 -4.33 1.60
C PHE A 12 -10.67 -2.97 2.30
N SER A 13 -11.73 -2.21 1.98
CA SER A 13 -11.97 -0.90 2.58
C SER A 13 -12.21 -1.00 4.08
N LYS A 14 -13.03 -1.96 4.50
CA LYS A 14 -13.32 -2.22 5.92
C LYS A 14 -12.02 -2.54 6.68
N TRP A 15 -11.27 -3.53 6.22
CA TRP A 15 -10.05 -3.99 6.88
C TRP A 15 -8.92 -2.97 6.90
N LYS A 16 -8.81 -2.15 5.85
CA LYS A 16 -7.87 -1.04 5.79
C LYS A 16 -8.22 0.04 6.81
N ASN A 17 -9.50 0.25 7.10
CA ASN A 17 -9.94 1.32 8.00
C ASN A 17 -9.99 0.88 9.47
N ASP A 18 -10.24 -0.40 9.75
CA ASP A 18 -10.33 -0.92 11.12
C ASP A 18 -9.01 -1.52 11.66
N GLY A 19 -7.95 -1.55 10.84
CA GLY A 19 -6.63 -2.04 11.25
C GLY A 19 -6.41 -3.54 11.06
N THR A 20 -7.40 -4.28 10.51
CA THR A 20 -7.29 -5.72 10.29
C THR A 20 -6.10 -6.08 9.40
N LEU A 21 -5.79 -5.27 8.39
CA LEU A 21 -4.65 -5.55 7.50
C LEU A 21 -3.31 -5.47 8.25
N GLU A 22 -3.17 -4.54 9.17
CA GLU A 22 -1.99 -4.38 10.04
C GLU A 22 -1.84 -5.57 10.98
N GLU A 23 -2.92 -6.01 11.61
CA GLU A 23 -2.93 -7.18 12.50
C GLU A 23 -2.51 -8.46 11.75
N ILE A 24 -3.10 -8.69 10.57
CA ILE A 24 -2.75 -9.83 9.71
C ILE A 24 -1.26 -9.79 9.36
N ASN A 25 -0.75 -8.64 8.95
CA ASN A 25 0.67 -8.48 8.62
C ASN A 25 1.57 -8.73 9.82
N ASP A 26 1.20 -8.27 11.01
CA ASP A 26 1.98 -8.49 12.23
C ASP A 26 2.03 -9.97 12.62
N VAL A 27 0.90 -10.69 12.50
CA VAL A 27 0.86 -12.14 12.74
C VAL A 27 1.80 -12.87 11.78
N PHE A 28 1.71 -12.61 10.48
CA PHE A 28 2.57 -13.26 9.49
C PHE A 28 4.05 -12.91 9.68
N ARG A 29 4.36 -11.64 9.92
CA ARG A 29 5.72 -11.18 10.20
C ARG A 29 6.31 -11.88 11.42
N ASN A 30 5.54 -11.99 12.50
CA ASN A 30 5.98 -12.66 13.72
C ASN A 30 6.22 -14.15 13.49
N GLN A 31 5.30 -14.84 12.79
CA GLN A 31 5.46 -16.26 12.44
C GLN A 31 6.72 -16.49 11.60
N TYR A 32 6.90 -15.70 10.54
CA TYR A 32 8.07 -15.80 9.68
C TYR A 32 9.37 -15.57 10.45
N ARG A 33 9.43 -14.53 11.31
CA ARG A 33 10.63 -14.26 12.11
C ARG A 33 10.97 -15.40 13.07
N ARG A 34 9.96 -16.00 13.71
CA ARG A 34 10.14 -17.20 14.56
C ARG A 34 10.70 -18.38 13.77
N GLN A 35 10.18 -18.64 12.57
CA GLN A 35 10.69 -19.71 11.69
C GLN A 35 12.15 -19.49 11.29
N GLN A 36 12.58 -18.22 11.20
CA GLN A 36 13.96 -17.85 10.92
C GLN A 36 14.85 -17.78 12.19
N GLY A 37 14.36 -18.21 13.35
CA GLY A 37 15.09 -18.18 14.63
C GLY A 37 15.36 -16.76 15.16
N ARG A 38 14.57 -15.77 14.74
CA ARG A 38 14.72 -14.36 15.13
C ARG A 38 13.64 -13.94 16.13
N ASP A 39 13.93 -12.93 16.94
CA ASP A 39 12.93 -12.31 17.83
C ASP A 39 11.72 -11.80 17.02
N PRO A 40 10.46 -12.09 17.42
CA PRO A 40 9.26 -11.60 16.74
C PRO A 40 9.20 -10.07 16.63
N SER A 41 9.64 -9.36 17.66
CA SER A 41 9.75 -7.91 17.67
C SER A 41 11.06 -7.50 16.97
N PRO A 42 11.01 -6.71 15.89
CA PRO A 42 12.22 -6.24 15.25
C PRO A 42 12.87 -5.14 16.09
N SER A 43 14.19 -5.17 16.24
CA SER A 43 14.94 -4.11 16.93
C SER A 43 14.90 -2.78 16.18
N ILE A 44 14.70 -2.82 14.86
CA ILE A 44 14.63 -1.65 13.96
C ILE A 44 13.52 -1.90 12.92
N ARG A 45 12.70 -0.88 12.65
CA ARG A 45 11.70 -0.88 11.58
C ARG A 45 12.19 -0.02 10.42
N LEU A 46 12.52 -0.63 9.28
CA LEU A 46 12.81 0.08 8.03
C LEU A 46 11.52 0.18 7.21
N ILE A 47 11.13 1.39 6.85
CA ILE A 47 9.98 1.65 5.98
C ILE A 47 10.53 1.95 4.59
N ASP A 48 10.20 1.11 3.62
CA ASP A 48 10.50 1.35 2.21
C ASP A 48 9.26 1.89 1.50
N SER A 49 9.45 2.87 0.61
CA SER A 49 8.39 3.41 -0.23
C SER A 49 8.60 2.92 -1.66
N GLN A 50 7.78 1.98 -2.10
CA GLN A 50 7.78 1.55 -3.51
C GLN A 50 6.69 2.28 -4.28
N SER A 51 7.06 2.81 -5.44
CA SER A 51 6.11 3.43 -6.37
C SER A 51 5.77 2.44 -7.48
N VAL A 52 4.49 2.23 -7.71
CA VAL A 52 4.00 1.45 -8.86
C VAL A 52 3.62 2.44 -9.96
N LYS A 53 4.14 2.24 -11.18
CA LYS A 53 3.73 3.04 -12.33
C LYS A 53 2.28 2.75 -12.64
N THR A 54 1.40 3.70 -12.36
CA THR A 54 0.01 3.64 -12.77
C THR A 54 -0.10 4.12 -14.22
N THR A 55 -0.67 3.34 -15.12
CA THR A 55 -1.18 3.87 -16.38
C THR A 55 -2.42 4.70 -16.04
N ARG A 56 -2.35 6.01 -16.26
CA ARG A 56 -3.55 6.86 -16.25
C ARG A 56 -4.43 6.36 -17.39
N VAL A 57 -5.49 5.62 -17.11
CA VAL A 57 -6.64 5.58 -18.03
C VAL A 57 -7.29 6.94 -17.85
N GLY A 58 -6.73 7.91 -18.55
CA GLY A 58 -7.37 9.19 -18.70
C GLY A 58 -8.21 9.16 -19.94
N GLY A 59 -9.39 9.77 -19.84
CA GLY A 59 -10.10 10.26 -21.01
C GLY A 59 -9.16 11.03 -21.94
N GLU A 60 -9.59 11.13 -23.20
CA GLU A 60 -8.86 11.44 -24.44
C GLU A 60 -7.92 12.67 -24.43
N GLU A 61 -7.81 13.42 -23.34
CA GLU A 61 -7.30 14.79 -23.36
C GLU A 61 -5.93 15.03 -22.69
N THR A 62 -5.09 14.03 -22.46
CA THR A 62 -3.66 14.33 -22.20
C THR A 62 -2.72 13.34 -22.89
N ARG A 63 -2.43 13.62 -24.17
CA ARG A 63 -1.32 13.01 -24.91
C ARG A 63 -0.24 14.06 -25.20
N SER A 64 0.53 14.42 -24.18
CA SER A 64 1.88 15.00 -24.34
C SER A 64 2.54 15.26 -22.99
N GLY A 65 3.24 14.28 -22.46
CA GLY A 65 4.08 14.46 -21.28
C GLY A 65 5.18 13.40 -21.26
N ARG A 66 6.32 13.73 -21.87
CA ARG A 66 7.53 12.91 -21.83
C ARG A 66 7.92 12.68 -20.36
N TRP A 67 8.13 11.42 -19.97
CA TRP A 67 8.65 11.08 -18.65
C TRP A 67 10.15 11.38 -18.59
N GLU A 68 10.54 12.39 -17.80
CA GLU A 68 11.94 12.61 -17.43
C GLU A 68 12.28 11.90 -16.11
N LYS A 69 13.35 11.10 -16.11
CA LYS A 69 13.90 10.47 -14.90
C LYS A 69 14.35 11.56 -13.91
N GLY A 70 13.86 11.50 -12.66
CA GLY A 70 14.47 12.21 -11.53
C GLY A 70 13.66 13.33 -10.87
N LYS A 71 12.49 13.72 -11.39
CA LYS A 71 11.66 14.77 -10.76
C LYS A 71 10.60 14.16 -9.84
N ARG A 72 10.88 14.14 -8.54
CA ARG A 72 9.85 13.89 -7.51
C ARG A 72 9.05 15.17 -7.31
N SER A 73 7.81 15.21 -7.81
CA SER A 73 6.82 16.18 -7.33
C SER A 73 6.09 15.56 -6.15
N GLN A 74 6.48 15.96 -4.94
CA GLN A 74 5.80 15.58 -3.71
C GLN A 74 4.69 16.63 -3.46
N LYS A 75 3.42 16.23 -3.56
CA LYS A 75 2.31 17.02 -3.00
C LYS A 75 1.96 16.44 -1.62
N PRO A 76 1.83 17.26 -0.56
CA PRO A 76 1.50 16.76 0.76
C PRO A 76 0.03 16.34 0.82
N TYR A 77 -0.23 15.10 1.23
CA TYR A 77 -1.56 14.67 1.64
C TYR A 77 -1.73 15.09 3.11
N TYR A 78 -2.62 16.06 3.36
CA TYR A 78 -3.13 16.33 4.71
C TYR A 78 -4.42 15.53 4.91
N TYR A 79 -4.46 14.67 5.94
CA TYR A 79 -5.72 14.24 6.52
C TYR A 79 -6.02 15.16 7.71
N ARG A 80 -7.11 15.92 7.62
CA ARG A 80 -7.70 16.65 8.75
C ARG A 80 -8.80 15.75 9.31
N TYR A 81 -8.67 15.35 10.58
CA TYR A 81 -9.82 14.87 11.34
C TYR A 81 -10.42 16.11 12.04
N GLU A 82 -11.70 16.36 11.83
CA GLU A 82 -12.52 17.12 12.78
C GLU A 82 -12.99 16.17 13.87
#